data_AF-A0A935I692-F1
#
_entry.id   AF-A0A935I692-F1
#
_cell.length_a   1.000
_cell.length_b   1.000
_cell.length_c   1.000
_cell.angle_alpha   90.00
_cell.angle_beta   90.00
_cell.angle_gamma   90.00
#
_symmetry.space_group_name_H-M   'P 1'
#
loop_
_entity.id
_entity.type
_entity.pdbx_description
1 polymer ?
#
loop_
_entity_poly.entity_id
_entity_poly.type
_entity_poly.pdbx_seq_one_letter_code
_entity_poly.pdbx_strand_id
1 'polypeptide(L)'
;MPNLNDQRGDPGPIIDKNGTFIYTHLLSTSNFGSLTGMGANYSTDNGATWSATFPVMLDANVDKNLAGTDGSPTSPYFGNSYMAWTVFAGSAGNGRVARTTNGGVTWDPAIVLNSTPANHFAQGHDVAVAPNGNVFVSWTAGSSTSPFTEDYVGIAKSTNGGLNYVATENAFDVNGSRSSSFNGWGIRTNGFARIDIDKSGGPRNGWIYIVSSEINRAPAGADADVVIHWSSDNGTTWSNPGVRVNQDALNNGKFSISRDKCR
;
A
#
# COMPACT_ATOMS: atom_id res chain seq x y z
N MET A 1 -9.03 12.27 -18.47
CA MET A 1 -8.08 11.17 -18.18
C MET A 1 -6.68 11.78 -18.20
N PRO A 2 -5.80 11.38 -17.28
CA PRO A 2 -4.39 11.78 -17.28
C PRO A 2 -3.72 11.58 -18.65
N ASN A 3 -2.59 12.25 -18.89
CA ASN A 3 -1.83 12.12 -20.13
C ASN A 3 -1.66 10.64 -20.52
N LEU A 4 -2.23 10.22 -21.64
CA LEU A 4 -2.20 8.82 -22.05
C LEU A 4 -0.85 8.43 -22.67
N ASN A 5 0.10 9.36 -22.82
CA ASN A 5 1.31 9.10 -23.59
C ASN A 5 2.42 8.38 -22.80
N ASP A 6 2.35 8.28 -21.48
CA ASP A 6 3.49 7.88 -20.64
C ASP A 6 3.10 7.04 -19.42
N GLN A 7 1.99 6.29 -19.50
CA GLN A 7 1.47 5.52 -18.37
C GLN A 7 1.36 4.02 -18.68
N ARG A 8 1.68 3.17 -17.70
CA ARG A 8 1.59 1.70 -17.81
C ARG A 8 0.52 1.06 -16.92
N GLY A 9 -0.46 1.86 -16.46
CA GLY A 9 -1.52 1.44 -15.56
C GLY A 9 -1.15 1.59 -14.09
N ASP A 10 -1.80 0.78 -13.26
CA ASP A 10 -1.69 0.79 -11.79
C ASP A 10 -2.00 2.15 -11.13
N PRO A 11 -3.18 2.73 -11.39
CA PRO A 11 -3.47 4.05 -10.86
C PRO A 11 -3.71 4.06 -9.35
N GLY A 12 -3.12 5.03 -8.66
CA GLY A 12 -3.42 5.38 -7.27
C GLY A 12 -4.04 6.77 -7.18
N PRO A 13 -5.35 6.92 -7.46
CA PRO A 13 -6.02 8.21 -7.40
C PRO A 13 -6.31 8.61 -5.95
N ILE A 14 -6.07 9.88 -5.63
CA ILE A 14 -6.47 10.53 -4.37
C ILE A 14 -6.99 11.93 -4.66
N ILE A 15 -7.71 12.52 -3.70
CA ILE A 15 -8.18 13.91 -3.78
C ILE A 15 -7.61 14.64 -2.56
N ASP A 16 -6.83 15.70 -2.78
CA ASP A 16 -6.25 16.49 -1.70
C ASP A 16 -7.28 17.41 -1.01
N LYS A 17 -6.85 18.13 0.02
CA LYS A 17 -7.71 19.06 0.78
C LYS A 17 -8.34 20.18 -0.03
N ASN A 18 -7.79 20.53 -1.18
CA ASN A 18 -8.28 21.60 -2.04
C ASN A 18 -9.22 21.08 -3.14
N GLY A 19 -9.54 19.78 -3.13
CA GLY A 19 -10.26 19.13 -4.21
C GLY A 19 -9.39 18.85 -5.43
N THR A 20 -8.06 18.91 -5.31
CA THR A 20 -7.14 18.57 -6.39
C THR A 20 -7.10 17.06 -6.55
N PHE A 21 -7.40 16.58 -7.75
CA PHE A 21 -7.30 15.16 -8.08
C PHE A 21 -5.83 14.88 -8.36
N ILE A 22 -5.21 13.99 -7.60
CA ILE A 22 -3.84 13.54 -7.82
C ILE A 22 -3.91 12.09 -8.29
N TYR A 23 -3.18 11.79 -9.35
CA TYR A 23 -3.19 10.48 -9.98
C TYR A 23 -1.76 9.95 -10.07
N THR A 24 -1.43 8.99 -9.21
CA THR A 24 -0.15 8.29 -9.28
C THR A 24 -0.25 7.12 -10.26
N HIS A 25 0.85 6.78 -10.93
CA HIS A 25 0.87 5.68 -11.90
C HIS A 25 2.29 5.15 -12.14
N LEU A 26 2.36 4.00 -12.80
CA LEU A 26 3.59 3.53 -13.44
C LEU A 26 3.93 4.42 -14.63
N LEU A 27 5.14 4.99 -14.64
CA LEU A 27 5.66 5.80 -15.74
C LEU A 27 6.24 4.90 -16.83
N SER A 28 5.98 5.21 -18.09
CA SER A 28 6.51 4.45 -19.24
C SER A 28 6.91 5.35 -20.42
N THR A 29 7.69 4.79 -21.34
CA THR A 29 8.14 5.49 -22.56
C THR A 29 7.00 5.88 -23.51
N SER A 30 5.90 5.14 -23.44
CA SER A 30 4.67 5.32 -24.22
C SER A 30 3.48 4.81 -23.39
N ASN A 31 2.24 5.01 -23.85
CA ASN A 31 1.09 4.31 -23.27
C ASN A 31 1.32 2.79 -23.27
N PHE A 32 1.21 2.15 -22.12
CA PHE A 32 1.50 0.71 -21.91
C PHE A 32 2.87 0.25 -22.44
N GLY A 33 3.82 1.18 -22.59
CA GLY A 33 5.18 0.91 -23.08
C GLY A 33 6.09 0.29 -22.03
N SER A 34 7.39 0.38 -22.27
CA SER A 34 8.40 -0.06 -21.29
C SER A 34 8.32 0.80 -20.04
N LEU A 35 8.28 0.15 -18.87
CA LEU A 35 8.30 0.81 -17.56
C LEU A 35 9.60 1.59 -17.39
N THR A 36 9.50 2.82 -16.90
CA THR A 36 10.64 3.72 -16.66
C THR A 36 10.66 4.31 -15.25
N GLY A 37 9.61 4.12 -14.45
CA GLY A 37 9.54 4.73 -13.12
C GLY A 37 8.15 4.85 -12.51
N MET A 38 8.04 5.82 -11.60
CA MET A 38 6.80 6.26 -10.98
C MET A 38 6.50 7.70 -11.38
N GLY A 39 5.25 7.95 -11.75
CA GLY A 39 4.77 9.26 -12.19
C GLY A 39 3.55 9.71 -11.40
N ALA A 40 3.30 11.02 -11.42
CA ALA A 40 2.07 11.60 -10.93
C ALA A 40 1.59 12.74 -11.84
N ASN A 41 0.28 12.83 -12.04
CA ASN A 41 -0.39 13.99 -12.62
C ASN A 41 -1.36 14.57 -11.59
N TYR A 42 -1.76 15.81 -11.79
CA TYR A 42 -2.84 16.42 -11.02
C TYR A 42 -3.86 17.12 -11.92
N SER A 43 -5.05 17.34 -11.38
CA SER A 43 -6.14 18.10 -12.00
C SER A 43 -6.83 18.96 -10.94
N THR A 44 -7.07 20.23 -11.30
CA THR A 44 -7.77 21.22 -10.45
C THR A 44 -9.17 21.53 -10.96
N ASP A 45 -9.64 20.83 -11.99
CA ASP A 45 -10.92 21.06 -12.67
C ASP A 45 -11.76 19.77 -12.77
N ASN A 46 -11.75 18.98 -11.69
CA ASN A 46 -12.49 17.73 -11.56
C ASN A 46 -12.15 16.70 -12.65
N GLY A 47 -10.89 16.67 -13.09
CA GLY A 47 -10.39 15.71 -14.07
C GLY A 47 -10.65 16.07 -15.54
N ALA A 48 -11.14 17.28 -15.83
CA ALA A 48 -11.38 17.74 -17.19
C ALA A 48 -10.06 17.98 -17.94
N THR A 49 -9.08 18.61 -17.29
CA THR A 49 -7.70 18.74 -17.77
C THR A 49 -6.71 18.23 -16.73
N TRP A 50 -5.51 17.86 -17.18
CA TRP A 50 -4.48 17.26 -16.36
C TRP A 50 -3.13 17.92 -16.62
N SER A 51 -2.31 18.03 -15.58
CA SER A 51 -0.93 18.48 -15.69
C SER A 51 -0.09 17.54 -16.56
N ALA A 52 1.06 18.04 -17.01
CA ALA A 52 2.15 17.15 -17.43
C ALA A 52 2.55 16.21 -16.28
N THR A 53 3.11 15.06 -16.63
CA THR A 53 3.54 14.05 -15.66
C THR A 53 4.77 14.54 -14.91
N PHE A 54 4.71 14.50 -13.58
CA PHE A 54 5.87 14.67 -12.72
C PHE A 54 6.57 13.31 -12.53
N PRO A 55 7.84 13.14 -12.94
CA PRO A 55 8.57 11.90 -12.71
C PRO A 55 9.05 11.84 -11.26
N VAL A 56 8.32 11.11 -10.40
CA VAL A 56 8.65 10.97 -8.98
C VAL A 56 9.89 10.08 -8.78
N MET A 57 10.06 9.07 -9.64
CA MET A 57 11.23 8.20 -9.67
C MET A 57 11.49 7.73 -11.10
N LEU A 58 12.76 7.59 -11.48
CA LEU A 58 13.20 7.05 -12.77
C LEU A 58 13.98 5.73 -12.55
N ASP A 59 13.25 4.65 -12.29
CA ASP A 59 13.77 3.28 -12.18
C ASP A 59 12.72 2.32 -12.73
N ALA A 60 13.11 1.45 -13.66
CA ALA A 60 12.21 0.48 -14.29
C ALA A 60 11.87 -0.74 -13.41
N ASN A 61 12.45 -0.86 -12.21
CA ASN A 61 12.27 -2.00 -11.30
C ASN A 61 11.31 -1.66 -10.17
N VAL A 62 10.11 -1.17 -10.49
CA VAL A 62 9.15 -0.66 -9.50
C VAL A 62 7.73 -1.10 -9.81
N ASP A 63 6.88 -1.23 -8.79
CA ASP A 63 5.44 -1.48 -8.96
C ASP A 63 4.63 -1.05 -7.71
N LYS A 64 3.30 -1.02 -7.84
CA LYS A 64 2.32 -0.82 -6.75
C LYS A 64 2.43 0.55 -6.07
N ASN A 65 2.18 1.62 -6.83
CA ASN A 65 2.24 3.03 -6.44
C ASN A 65 0.99 3.54 -5.70
N LEU A 66 0.58 2.86 -4.63
CA LEU A 66 -0.59 3.28 -3.86
C LEU A 66 -0.33 4.61 -3.15
N ALA A 67 -1.40 5.37 -2.97
CA ALA A 67 -1.33 6.75 -2.53
C ALA A 67 -2.42 7.08 -1.51
N GLY A 68 -2.13 8.07 -0.66
CA GLY A 68 -3.01 8.50 0.41
C GLY A 68 -2.82 9.98 0.71
N THR A 69 -3.85 10.64 1.22
CA THR A 69 -3.80 12.05 1.61
C THR A 69 -4.11 12.23 3.08
N ASP A 70 -3.50 13.24 3.69
CA ASP A 70 -3.92 13.75 4.97
C ASP A 70 -5.18 14.59 4.81
N GLY A 71 -6.33 13.93 4.98
CA GLY A 71 -7.64 14.57 4.93
C GLY A 71 -8.14 15.11 6.26
N SER A 72 -7.33 15.10 7.34
CA SER A 72 -7.79 15.50 8.67
C SER A 72 -7.58 17.01 8.90
N PRO A 73 -8.65 17.83 9.04
CA PRO A 73 -8.49 19.27 9.25
C PRO A 73 -7.79 19.64 10.56
N THR A 74 -7.73 18.72 11.53
CA THR A 74 -7.02 18.89 12.79
C THR A 74 -5.54 18.51 12.72
N SER A 75 -5.10 17.92 11.61
CA SER A 75 -3.70 17.55 11.42
C SER A 75 -2.84 18.79 11.16
N PRO A 76 -1.64 18.90 11.76
CA PRO A 76 -0.67 19.94 11.39
C PRO A 76 -0.12 19.78 9.95
N TYR A 77 -0.39 18.64 9.31
CA TYR A 77 0.06 18.29 7.95
C TYR A 77 -1.10 18.19 6.95
N PHE A 78 -2.27 18.73 7.31
CA PHE A 78 -3.48 18.68 6.51
C PHE A 78 -3.24 19.06 5.04
N GLY A 79 -3.58 18.14 4.13
CA GLY A 79 -3.43 18.28 2.68
C GLY A 79 -2.13 17.71 2.10
N ASN A 80 -1.18 17.29 2.93
CA ASN A 80 -0.04 16.54 2.43
C ASN A 80 -0.50 15.22 1.82
N SER A 81 0.08 14.84 0.70
CA SER A 81 -0.24 13.60 0.01
C SER A 81 1.02 12.76 -0.20
N TYR A 82 0.84 11.45 -0.22
CA TYR A 82 1.91 10.47 -0.16
C TYR A 82 1.69 9.42 -1.23
N MET A 83 2.79 8.93 -1.80
CA MET A 83 2.82 7.78 -2.70
C MET A 83 3.84 6.81 -2.14
N ALA A 84 3.46 5.56 -1.93
CA ALA A 84 4.35 4.48 -1.54
C ALA A 84 4.39 3.43 -2.65
N TRP A 85 5.56 2.81 -2.85
CA TRP A 85 5.72 1.80 -3.89
C TRP A 85 6.78 0.75 -3.56
N THR A 86 6.67 -0.35 -4.28
CA THR A 86 7.61 -1.48 -4.27
C THR A 86 8.78 -1.19 -5.21
N VAL A 87 9.99 -1.58 -4.79
CA VAL A 87 11.19 -1.61 -5.65
C VAL A 87 11.71 -3.04 -5.68
N PHE A 88 11.97 -3.58 -6.88
CA PHE A 88 12.47 -4.94 -7.07
C PHE A 88 14.00 -5.01 -7.20
N ALA A 89 14.68 -3.89 -7.44
CA ALA A 89 16.12 -3.83 -7.55
C ALA A 89 16.80 -3.63 -6.17
N GLY A 90 18.02 -4.18 -6.02
CA GLY A 90 18.85 -4.07 -4.83
C GLY A 90 18.71 -5.23 -3.84
N SER A 91 19.66 -5.34 -2.89
CA SER A 91 19.62 -6.34 -1.83
C SER A 91 18.41 -6.07 -0.92
N ALA A 92 17.45 -7.00 -0.95
CA ALA A 92 16.19 -7.04 -0.19
C ALA A 92 15.00 -6.16 -0.67
N GLY A 93 15.07 -5.54 -1.87
CA GLY A 93 13.91 -4.94 -2.54
C GLY A 93 13.06 -3.99 -1.68
N ASN A 94 13.72 -3.04 -1.00
CA ASN A 94 13.06 -2.17 -0.03
C ASN A 94 12.09 -1.20 -0.71
N GLY A 95 10.96 -0.93 -0.07
CA GLY A 95 9.99 0.05 -0.52
C GLY A 95 10.48 1.48 -0.49
N ARG A 96 9.67 2.34 -1.11
CA ARG A 96 9.90 3.77 -1.17
C ARG A 96 8.63 4.54 -0.89
N VAL A 97 8.79 5.77 -0.44
CA VAL A 97 7.71 6.75 -0.31
C VAL A 97 8.19 8.12 -0.78
N ALA A 98 7.30 8.89 -1.38
CA ALA A 98 7.49 10.32 -1.63
C ALA A 98 6.26 11.09 -1.19
N ARG A 99 6.43 12.38 -0.93
CA ARG A 99 5.38 13.30 -0.49
C ARG A 99 5.24 14.46 -1.46
N THR A 100 4.03 14.98 -1.60
CA THR A 100 3.75 16.31 -2.12
C THR A 100 3.01 17.14 -1.07
N THR A 101 3.33 18.43 -0.99
CA THR A 101 2.69 19.41 -0.08
C THR A 101 1.96 20.52 -0.85
N ASN A 102 1.93 20.44 -2.19
CA ASN A 102 1.39 21.45 -3.09
C ASN A 102 0.46 20.85 -4.15
N GLY A 103 -0.39 19.90 -3.76
CA GLY A 103 -1.43 19.34 -4.63
C GLY A 103 -0.88 18.52 -5.81
N GLY A 104 0.30 17.91 -5.67
CA GLY A 104 0.90 17.09 -6.72
C GLY A 104 1.71 17.86 -7.77
N VAL A 105 1.88 19.18 -7.62
CA VAL A 105 2.69 20.01 -8.53
C VAL A 105 4.16 19.60 -8.49
N THR A 106 4.71 19.34 -7.30
CA THR A 106 6.04 18.77 -7.13
C THR A 106 6.04 17.71 -6.04
N TRP A 107 6.99 16.77 -6.12
CA TRP A 107 7.20 15.73 -5.12
C TRP A 107 8.60 15.82 -4.52
N ASP A 108 8.69 15.58 -3.21
CA ASP A 108 9.93 15.43 -2.46
C ASP A 108 10.72 14.21 -2.99
N PRO A 109 12.06 14.18 -2.85
CA PRO A 109 12.85 13.00 -3.17
C PRO A 109 12.37 11.74 -2.42
N ALA A 110 12.42 10.59 -3.11
CA ALA A 110 11.97 9.33 -2.54
C ALA A 110 12.81 8.88 -1.35
N ILE A 111 12.14 8.46 -0.27
CA ILE A 111 12.74 7.93 0.97
C ILE A 111 12.67 6.40 0.95
N VAL A 112 13.73 5.73 1.39
CA VAL A 112 13.76 4.28 1.67
C VAL A 112 12.97 4.02 2.95
N LEU A 113 11.92 3.20 2.88
CA LEU A 113 11.02 2.97 4.00
C LEU A 113 11.53 1.96 5.01
N ASN A 114 12.11 0.88 4.52
CA ASN A 114 12.37 -0.32 5.30
C ASN A 114 13.74 -0.91 4.96
N SER A 115 14.22 -1.82 5.79
CA SER A 115 15.42 -2.61 5.61
C SER A 115 15.04 -4.08 5.69
N THR A 116 14.48 -4.61 4.59
CA THR A 116 13.93 -5.97 4.55
C THR A 116 14.98 -6.99 5.03
N PRO A 117 14.66 -7.84 6.02
CA PRO A 117 15.49 -8.95 6.46
C PRO A 117 15.95 -9.86 5.33
N ALA A 118 17.09 -10.55 5.56
CA ALA A 118 17.60 -11.54 4.63
C ALA A 118 16.56 -12.64 4.34
N ASN A 119 16.63 -13.21 3.14
CA ASN A 119 15.70 -14.22 2.62
C ASN A 119 14.24 -13.75 2.47
N HIS A 120 14.01 -12.45 2.47
CA HIS A 120 12.70 -11.85 2.24
C HIS A 120 12.78 -10.72 1.20
N PHE A 121 11.61 -10.33 0.67
CA PHE A 121 11.42 -9.12 -0.11
C PHE A 121 10.19 -8.37 0.40
N ALA A 122 10.16 -7.03 0.33
CA ALA A 122 9.01 -6.22 0.67
C ALA A 122 8.17 -5.88 -0.57
N GLN A 123 6.86 -6.12 -0.53
CA GLN A 123 5.96 -5.86 -1.66
C GLN A 123 4.58 -5.38 -1.20
N GLY A 124 3.91 -4.66 -2.10
CA GLY A 124 2.51 -4.28 -1.93
C GLY A 124 2.29 -3.04 -1.05
N HIS A 125 3.30 -2.19 -0.92
CA HIS A 125 3.28 -0.96 -0.11
C HIS A 125 1.99 -0.16 -0.27
N ASP A 126 1.38 0.20 0.86
CA ASP A 126 0.13 0.97 0.92
C ASP A 126 0.18 1.98 2.07
N VAL A 127 -0.51 3.11 1.93
CA VAL A 127 -0.36 4.26 2.82
C VAL A 127 -1.70 4.74 3.38
N ALA A 128 -1.73 5.01 4.69
CA ALA A 128 -2.84 5.65 5.37
C ALA A 128 -2.33 6.73 6.33
N VAL A 129 -3.14 7.78 6.52
CA VAL A 129 -2.83 8.91 7.41
C VAL A 129 -3.84 8.95 8.55
N ALA A 130 -3.35 9.00 9.78
CA ALA A 130 -4.18 9.08 10.98
C ALA A 130 -4.71 10.51 11.22
N PRO A 131 -5.80 10.68 12.00
CA PRO A 131 -6.36 12.00 12.31
C PRO A 131 -5.39 13.02 12.92
N ASN A 132 -4.33 12.55 13.59
CA ASN A 132 -3.28 13.38 14.19
C ASN A 132 -2.13 13.73 13.23
N GLY A 133 -2.20 13.32 11.96
CA GLY A 133 -1.17 13.56 10.95
C GLY A 133 -0.03 12.54 10.91
N ASN A 134 -0.09 11.47 11.73
CA ASN A 134 0.86 10.37 11.59
C ASN A 134 0.59 9.63 10.27
N VAL A 135 1.65 9.36 9.52
CA VAL A 135 1.59 8.62 8.25
C VAL A 135 2.07 7.20 8.50
N PHE A 136 1.32 6.23 8.01
CA PHE A 136 1.65 4.81 8.10
C PHE A 136 1.76 4.22 6.71
N VAL A 137 2.81 3.45 6.48
CA VAL A 137 2.98 2.65 5.26
C VAL A 137 3.12 1.19 5.65
N SER A 138 2.26 0.32 5.13
CA SER A 138 2.35 -1.13 5.36
C SER A 138 2.91 -1.84 4.14
N TRP A 139 3.59 -2.97 4.34
CA TRP A 139 3.97 -3.91 3.28
C TRP A 139 3.87 -5.34 3.78
N THR A 140 3.78 -6.29 2.86
CA THR A 140 4.05 -7.69 3.17
C THR A 140 5.48 -8.03 2.82
N ALA A 141 6.13 -8.82 3.67
CA ALA A 141 7.38 -9.45 3.35
C ALA A 141 7.16 -10.89 2.92
N GLY A 142 7.56 -11.22 1.69
CA GLY A 142 7.50 -12.59 1.17
C GLY A 142 8.84 -13.30 1.24
N SER A 143 8.82 -14.62 1.41
CA SER A 143 10.03 -15.45 1.30
C SER A 143 10.71 -15.24 -0.05
N SER A 144 12.04 -15.11 -0.10
CA SER A 144 12.79 -15.05 -1.36
C SER A 144 12.89 -16.40 -2.07
N THR A 145 12.28 -17.46 -1.52
CA THR A 145 12.23 -18.79 -2.12
C THR A 145 10.80 -19.11 -2.55
N SER A 146 10.67 -19.73 -3.73
CA SER A 146 9.38 -20.21 -4.26
C SER A 146 8.63 -21.04 -3.20
N PRO A 147 7.33 -20.81 -2.97
CA PRO A 147 6.40 -20.05 -3.81
C PRO A 147 6.29 -18.55 -3.50
N PHE A 148 7.26 -17.98 -2.78
CA PHE A 148 7.36 -16.56 -2.46
C PHE A 148 6.23 -16.05 -1.56
N THR A 149 5.70 -16.93 -0.69
CA THR A 149 4.60 -16.66 0.23
C THR A 149 4.92 -15.50 1.16
N GLU A 150 3.95 -14.62 1.40
CA GLU A 150 4.02 -13.59 2.43
C GLU A 150 4.11 -14.23 3.83
N ASP A 151 5.11 -13.84 4.62
CA ASP A 151 5.46 -14.41 5.93
C ASP A 151 5.14 -13.45 7.09
N TYR A 152 5.29 -12.14 6.87
CA TYR A 152 4.90 -11.12 7.85
C TYR A 152 4.47 -9.82 7.18
N VAL A 153 3.78 -8.99 7.95
CA VAL A 153 3.50 -7.59 7.60
C VAL A 153 4.47 -6.69 8.34
N GLY A 154 5.09 -5.76 7.62
CA GLY A 154 5.86 -4.67 8.18
C GLY A 154 5.10 -3.35 8.10
N ILE A 155 5.47 -2.41 8.97
CA ILE A 155 4.91 -1.06 8.98
C ILE A 155 6.00 -0.01 9.19
N ALA A 156 5.88 1.11 8.50
CA ALA A 156 6.71 2.29 8.68
C ALA A 156 5.83 3.46 9.09
N LYS A 157 6.30 4.23 10.06
CA LYS A 157 5.55 5.34 10.65
C LYS A 157 6.33 6.63 10.56
N SER A 158 5.65 7.70 10.13
CA SER A 158 6.12 9.06 10.26
C SER A 158 5.24 9.84 11.22
N THR A 159 5.86 10.62 12.11
CA THR A 159 5.16 11.56 13.02
C THR A 159 5.44 13.02 12.67
N ASN A 160 6.09 13.28 11.54
CA ASN A 160 6.50 14.62 11.09
C ASN A 160 6.04 14.91 9.66
N GLY A 161 4.86 14.41 9.32
CA GLY A 161 4.21 14.63 8.04
C GLY A 161 4.93 13.96 6.87
N GLY A 162 5.76 12.94 7.10
CA GLY A 162 6.47 12.19 6.06
C GLY A 162 7.87 12.68 5.73
N LEU A 163 8.52 13.48 6.59
CA LEU A 163 9.92 13.88 6.41
C LEU A 163 10.89 12.73 6.69
N ASN A 164 10.56 11.85 7.64
CA ASN A 164 11.25 10.59 7.87
C ASN A 164 10.29 9.53 8.41
N TYR A 165 10.73 8.28 8.34
CA TYR A 165 9.95 7.11 8.75
C TYR A 165 10.81 6.20 9.65
N VAL A 166 10.15 5.56 10.61
CA VAL A 166 10.72 4.47 11.40
C VAL A 166 9.97 3.19 11.07
N ALA A 167 10.69 2.17 10.64
CA ALA A 167 10.13 0.87 10.30
C ALA A 167 10.15 -0.10 11.48
N THR A 168 9.08 -0.87 11.58
CA THR A 168 8.99 -2.15 12.29
C THR A 168 8.87 -3.22 11.22
N GLU A 169 9.96 -3.94 10.96
CA GLU A 169 10.04 -4.87 9.83
C GLU A 169 9.02 -6.00 9.94
N ASN A 170 8.86 -6.58 11.14
CA ASN A 170 7.80 -7.56 11.43
C ASN A 170 6.90 -6.98 12.53
N ALA A 171 5.76 -6.43 12.12
CA ALA A 171 4.71 -5.97 13.01
C ALA A 171 3.84 -7.13 13.52
N PHE A 172 3.55 -8.08 12.62
CA PHE A 172 2.91 -9.36 12.93
C PHE A 172 3.14 -10.36 11.79
N ASP A 173 3.18 -11.64 12.15
CA ASP A 173 3.31 -12.76 11.22
C ASP A 173 1.99 -13.04 10.49
N VAL A 174 2.09 -13.42 9.22
CA VAL A 174 0.98 -13.87 8.36
C VAL A 174 1.37 -15.17 7.68
N ASN A 175 0.44 -15.82 6.98
CA ASN A 175 0.79 -16.81 5.97
C ASN A 175 -0.04 -16.54 4.73
N GLY A 176 0.53 -15.77 3.80
CA GLY A 176 -0.18 -15.20 2.67
C GLY A 176 -0.75 -16.24 1.71
N SER A 177 -1.84 -15.90 1.03
CA SER A 177 -2.46 -16.78 0.02
C SER A 177 -1.91 -16.57 -1.40
N ARG A 178 -0.66 -16.11 -1.56
CA ARG A 178 -0.05 -15.92 -2.89
C ARG A 178 -0.06 -17.22 -3.68
N SER A 179 -0.52 -17.14 -4.93
CA SER A 179 -0.52 -18.26 -5.86
C SER A 179 -0.44 -17.78 -7.31
N SER A 180 0.28 -18.53 -8.15
CA SER A 180 0.28 -18.35 -9.60
C SER A 180 -0.99 -18.90 -10.27
N SER A 181 -1.68 -19.83 -9.60
CA SER A 181 -2.94 -20.43 -10.03
C SER A 181 -3.76 -20.85 -8.80
N PHE A 182 -4.50 -19.91 -8.26
CA PHE A 182 -5.32 -20.10 -7.07
C PHE A 182 -6.36 -21.19 -7.30
N ASN A 183 -6.31 -22.25 -6.48
CA ASN A 183 -7.15 -23.44 -6.60
C ASN A 183 -7.17 -24.08 -8.00
N GLY A 184 -6.09 -23.91 -8.78
CA GLY A 184 -6.02 -24.43 -10.15
C GLY A 184 -6.85 -23.64 -11.17
N TRP A 185 -7.47 -22.51 -10.78
CA TRP A 185 -8.34 -21.72 -11.65
C TRP A 185 -7.60 -20.83 -12.65
N GLY A 186 -6.26 -20.85 -12.68
CA GLY A 186 -5.46 -19.96 -13.52
C GLY A 186 -5.54 -18.48 -13.08
N ILE A 187 -6.03 -18.22 -11.87
CA ILE A 187 -6.14 -16.88 -11.30
C ILE A 187 -4.94 -16.64 -10.38
N ARG A 188 -4.15 -15.60 -10.65
CA ARG A 188 -3.07 -15.19 -9.75
C ARG A 188 -3.64 -14.44 -8.55
N THR A 189 -3.19 -14.82 -7.35
CA THR A 189 -3.49 -14.14 -6.08
C THR A 189 -2.20 -13.66 -5.42
N ASN A 190 -2.31 -12.66 -4.57
CA ASN A 190 -1.25 -12.22 -3.65
C ASN A 190 -1.85 -12.08 -2.25
N GLY A 191 -0.99 -12.01 -1.24
CA GLY A 191 -1.40 -11.75 0.15
C GLY A 191 -1.17 -10.31 0.58
N PHE A 192 -1.07 -9.33 -0.34
CA PHE A 192 -0.63 -7.97 -0.02
C PHE A 192 -1.52 -7.30 1.04
N ALA A 193 -0.86 -6.72 2.03
CA ALA A 193 -1.50 -5.95 3.08
C ALA A 193 -2.13 -4.67 2.51
N ARG A 194 -3.34 -4.36 2.96
CA ARG A 194 -4.02 -3.07 2.73
C ARG A 194 -4.29 -2.42 4.07
N ILE A 195 -4.11 -1.12 4.16
CA ILE A 195 -4.18 -0.36 5.41
C ILE A 195 -5.25 0.72 5.34
N ASP A 196 -6.02 0.88 6.41
CA ASP A 196 -6.85 2.07 6.63
C ASP A 196 -6.90 2.43 8.11
N ILE A 197 -7.32 3.64 8.42
CA ILE A 197 -7.32 4.20 9.77
C ILE A 197 -8.69 4.84 10.04
N ASP A 198 -9.29 4.48 11.18
CA ASP A 198 -10.56 5.07 11.61
C ASP A 198 -10.40 6.58 11.85
N LYS A 199 -11.24 7.35 11.15
CA LYS A 199 -11.31 8.82 11.21
C LYS A 199 -12.69 9.29 11.65
N SER A 200 -13.45 8.43 12.31
CA SER A 200 -14.86 8.69 12.66
C SER A 200 -15.04 9.73 13.77
N GLY A 201 -13.98 10.08 14.50
CA GLY A 201 -14.06 10.87 15.73
C GLY A 201 -14.65 10.10 16.94
N GLY A 202 -15.04 8.83 16.76
CA GLY A 202 -15.59 7.98 17.81
C GLY A 202 -14.53 7.29 18.69
N PRO A 203 -14.92 6.30 19.51
CA PRO A 203 -14.03 5.59 20.43
C PRO A 203 -12.83 4.88 19.78
N ARG A 204 -12.92 4.61 18.47
CA ARG A 204 -11.87 3.95 17.67
C ARG A 204 -11.09 4.93 16.79
N ASN A 205 -11.34 6.23 16.90
CA ASN A 205 -10.63 7.24 16.09
C ASN A 205 -9.11 7.09 16.25
N GLY A 206 -8.41 6.88 15.14
CA GLY A 206 -6.97 6.61 15.08
C GLY A 206 -6.58 5.13 15.18
N TRP A 207 -7.54 4.21 15.32
CA TRP A 207 -7.25 2.77 15.21
C TRP A 207 -6.83 2.45 13.78
N ILE A 208 -5.76 1.67 13.67
CA ILE A 208 -5.19 1.24 12.40
C ILE A 208 -5.71 -0.17 12.12
N TYR A 209 -6.11 -0.41 10.88
CA TYR A 209 -6.59 -1.70 10.40
C TYR A 209 -5.75 -2.12 9.21
N ILE A 210 -5.24 -3.34 9.25
CA ILE A 210 -4.57 -3.97 8.12
C ILE A 210 -5.33 -5.24 7.76
N VAL A 211 -5.63 -5.43 6.48
CA VAL A 211 -6.22 -6.66 5.95
C VAL A 211 -5.24 -7.39 5.04
N SER A 212 -5.19 -8.70 5.17
CA SER A 212 -4.38 -9.63 4.38
C SER A 212 -5.23 -10.84 3.98
N SER A 213 -4.86 -11.47 2.86
CA SER A 213 -5.38 -12.79 2.51
C SER A 213 -4.43 -13.85 3.05
N GLU A 214 -4.92 -14.72 3.91
CA GLU A 214 -4.12 -15.69 4.66
C GLU A 214 -4.67 -17.11 4.53
N ILE A 215 -3.80 -18.09 4.73
CA ILE A 215 -4.12 -19.52 4.63
C ILE A 215 -3.24 -20.31 5.60
N ASN A 216 -3.71 -21.44 6.12
CA ASN A 216 -2.98 -22.33 7.01
C ASN A 216 -2.37 -21.64 8.25
N ARG A 217 -2.98 -20.55 8.73
CA ARG A 217 -2.55 -19.79 9.91
C ARG A 217 -3.77 -19.23 10.63
N ALA A 218 -3.96 -19.61 11.89
CA ALA A 218 -5.09 -19.12 12.67
C ALA A 218 -5.10 -17.56 12.71
N PRO A 219 -6.26 -16.92 12.47
CA PRO A 219 -7.59 -17.52 12.44
C PRO A 219 -8.03 -18.07 11.06
N ALA A 220 -7.22 -17.92 10.01
CA ALA A 220 -7.50 -18.49 8.70
C ALA A 220 -7.43 -20.03 8.73
N GLY A 221 -8.31 -20.66 7.94
CA GLY A 221 -8.37 -22.09 7.73
C GLY A 221 -7.35 -22.61 6.73
N ALA A 222 -7.59 -23.82 6.23
CA ALA A 222 -6.85 -24.45 5.14
C ALA A 222 -7.28 -23.93 3.76
N ASP A 223 -8.43 -23.26 3.69
CA ASP A 223 -8.82 -22.36 2.60
C ASP A 223 -8.37 -20.93 2.89
N ALA A 224 -8.16 -20.14 1.82
CA ALA A 224 -7.79 -18.74 1.97
C ALA A 224 -8.93 -17.91 2.56
N ASP A 225 -8.60 -17.15 3.59
CA ASP A 225 -9.49 -16.26 4.31
C ASP A 225 -8.94 -14.84 4.35
N VAL A 226 -9.85 -13.86 4.45
CA VAL A 226 -9.48 -12.49 4.76
C VAL A 226 -9.35 -12.36 6.27
N VAL A 227 -8.17 -11.93 6.72
CA VAL A 227 -7.87 -11.67 8.13
C VAL A 227 -7.63 -10.17 8.30
N ILE A 228 -8.22 -9.60 9.35
CA ILE A 228 -7.97 -8.23 9.77
C ILE A 228 -7.13 -8.22 11.04
N HIS A 229 -6.05 -7.46 11.01
CA HIS A 229 -5.26 -7.07 12.17
C HIS A 229 -5.54 -5.61 12.49
N TRP A 230 -5.54 -5.26 13.78
CA TRP A 230 -5.73 -3.87 14.19
C TRP A 230 -4.78 -3.47 15.31
N SER A 231 -4.51 -2.17 15.38
CA SER A 231 -3.73 -1.53 16.43
C SER A 231 -4.50 -0.35 17.00
N SER A 232 -4.65 -0.32 18.32
CA SER A 232 -5.25 0.79 19.07
C SER A 232 -4.22 1.72 19.71
N ASP A 233 -2.93 1.43 19.51
CA ASP A 233 -1.81 2.11 20.17
C ASP A 233 -0.81 2.68 19.15
N ASN A 234 -1.33 3.17 18.02
CA ASN A 234 -0.57 3.93 17.03
C ASN A 234 0.55 3.09 16.36
N GLY A 235 0.25 1.80 16.13
CA GLY A 235 1.07 0.83 15.42
C GLY A 235 2.11 0.11 16.27
N THR A 236 2.07 0.24 17.61
CA THR A 236 3.05 -0.35 18.51
C THR A 236 2.77 -1.83 18.78
N THR A 237 1.51 -2.19 19.01
CA THR A 237 1.06 -3.57 19.14
C THR A 237 -0.12 -3.84 18.22
N TRP A 238 -0.31 -5.12 17.90
CA TRP A 238 -1.32 -5.58 16.95
C TRP A 238 -2.12 -6.72 17.56
N SER A 239 -3.39 -6.82 17.16
CA SER A 239 -4.22 -7.98 17.47
C SER A 239 -3.54 -9.26 17.00
N ASN A 240 -3.33 -10.22 17.91
CA ASN A 240 -2.75 -11.51 17.63
C ASN A 240 -3.45 -12.61 18.45
N PRO A 241 -4.05 -13.65 17.84
CA PRO A 241 -4.23 -13.77 16.38
C PRO A 241 -5.08 -12.60 15.83
N GLY A 242 -5.02 -12.38 14.52
CA GLY A 242 -5.94 -11.48 13.84
C GLY A 242 -7.39 -11.95 13.97
N VAL A 243 -8.31 -11.25 13.29
CA VAL A 243 -9.72 -11.63 13.24
C VAL A 243 -10.07 -12.08 11.82
N ARG A 244 -10.61 -13.29 11.68
CA ARG A 244 -11.14 -13.78 10.41
C ARG A 244 -12.41 -13.00 10.08
N VAL A 245 -12.44 -12.35 8.91
CA VAL A 245 -13.57 -11.53 8.46
C VAL A 245 -14.67 -12.39 7.87
N ASN A 246 -14.28 -13.47 7.19
CA ASN A 246 -15.17 -14.48 6.64
C ASN A 246 -16.19 -15.00 7.68
N GLN A 247 -17.47 -15.08 7.30
CA GLN A 247 -18.57 -15.52 8.17
C GLN A 247 -18.98 -16.99 7.95
N ASP A 248 -18.38 -17.67 6.98
CA ASP A 248 -18.67 -19.05 6.66
C ASP A 248 -17.91 -20.02 7.59
N ALA A 249 -18.34 -21.30 7.63
CA ALA A 249 -17.67 -22.30 8.46
C ALA A 249 -16.22 -22.53 8.00
N LEU A 250 -15.28 -22.70 8.92
CA LEU A 250 -13.88 -22.98 8.58
C LEU A 250 -13.77 -24.22 7.67
N ASN A 251 -12.88 -24.16 6.67
CA ASN A 251 -12.48 -25.28 5.83
C ASN A 251 -13.63 -25.91 5.03
N ASN A 252 -14.55 -25.08 4.52
CA ASN A 252 -15.71 -25.57 3.78
C ASN A 252 -15.55 -25.48 2.25
N GLY A 253 -14.39 -24.98 1.78
CA GLY A 253 -14.11 -24.84 0.34
C GLY A 253 -14.69 -23.57 -0.27
N LYS A 254 -15.17 -22.62 0.54
CA LYS A 254 -15.41 -21.23 0.13
C LYS A 254 -14.17 -20.42 0.45
N PHE A 255 -13.78 -19.59 -0.50
CA PHE A 255 -12.54 -18.82 -0.43
C PHE A 255 -12.85 -17.34 -0.47
N SER A 256 -12.17 -16.55 0.35
CA SER A 256 -12.18 -15.10 0.26
C SER A 256 -10.75 -14.59 0.12
N ILE A 257 -10.53 -13.73 -0.87
CA ILE A 257 -9.26 -13.06 -1.10
C ILE A 257 -9.51 -11.56 -1.15
N SER A 258 -8.64 -10.77 -0.53
CA SER A 258 -8.49 -9.37 -0.83
C SER A 258 -7.91 -9.25 -2.25
N ARG A 259 -8.62 -8.52 -3.12
CA ARG A 259 -8.11 -8.17 -4.44
C ARG A 259 -7.55 -6.77 -4.40
N ASP A 260 -6.35 -6.64 -4.94
CA ASP A 260 -5.77 -5.33 -5.19
C ASP A 260 -6.43 -4.58 -6.35
N LYS A 261 -7.16 -5.30 -7.23
CA LYS A 261 -7.79 -4.77 -8.46
C LYS A 261 -9.00 -5.57 -8.90
N CYS A 262 -10.03 -4.86 -9.38
CA CYS A 262 -10.92 -5.39 -10.43
C CYS A 262 -10.18 -5.26 -11.76
N ARG A 263 -10.19 -6.31 -12.59
CA ARG A 263 -9.79 -6.21 -13.99
C ARG A 263 -10.95 -5.66 -14.80
#